data_AF-A0A0F9EH17-F1
#
_entry.id   AF-A0A0F9EH17-F1
#
_cell.length_a   1.000
_cell.length_b   1.000
_cell.length_c   1.000
_cell.angle_alpha   90.00
_cell.angle_beta   90.00
_cell.angle_gamma   90.00
#
_symmetry.space_group_name_H-M   'P 1'
#
loop_
_entity.id
_entity.type
_entity.pdbx_description
1 polymer ?
#
loop_
_entity_poly.entity_id
_entity_poly.type
_entity_poly.pdbx_seq_one_letter_code
_entity_poly.pdbx_strand_id
1 'polypeptide(L)'
;MARTDFSKMTEGQALYSLGVRATEKDGRKGLNMPIPGKPGEFLFIQASDEKPDAIVASDQKQDRVKGAQKTRCADCRRRVWISPSTQVMLKRYPGVPVICIACFVKRAEKEKEEV
;
A
#
# COMPACT_ATOMS: atom_id res chain seq x y z
N MET A 1 -9.11 10.54 -19.93
CA MET A 1 -9.65 9.53 -18.99
C MET A 1 -10.03 10.24 -17.70
N ALA A 2 -11.30 10.20 -17.29
CA ALA A 2 -11.71 10.72 -15.99
C ALA A 2 -10.95 9.96 -14.90
N ARG A 3 -10.22 10.66 -14.04
CA ARG A 3 -9.52 10.06 -12.90
C ARG A 3 -10.57 9.53 -11.93
N THR A 4 -10.57 8.23 -11.66
CA THR A 4 -11.43 7.60 -10.65
C THR A 4 -11.21 8.26 -9.28
N ASP A 5 -12.27 8.76 -8.65
CA ASP A 5 -12.23 9.31 -7.29
C ASP A 5 -12.44 8.20 -6.26
N PHE A 6 -11.35 7.73 -5.66
CA PHE A 6 -11.40 6.66 -4.65
C PHE A 6 -11.94 7.14 -3.30
N SER A 7 -12.09 8.44 -3.06
CA SER A 7 -12.40 8.95 -1.73
C SER A 7 -13.82 8.65 -1.25
N LYS A 8 -14.67 8.19 -2.16
CA LYS A 8 -16.03 7.72 -1.87
C LYS A 8 -16.13 6.20 -1.72
N MET A 9 -15.06 5.46 -2.03
CA MET A 9 -15.01 3.99 -2.01
C MET A 9 -14.36 3.49 -0.72
N THR A 10 -14.81 2.35 -0.20
CA THR A 10 -14.04 1.63 0.82
C THR A 10 -12.73 1.12 0.22
N GLU A 11 -11.77 0.78 1.08
CA GLU A 11 -10.49 0.21 0.64
C GLU A 11 -10.67 -1.06 -0.21
N GLY A 12 -11.56 -1.97 0.20
CA GLY A 12 -11.88 -3.17 -0.58
C GLY A 12 -12.49 -2.83 -1.94
N GLN A 13 -13.42 -1.87 -2.01
CA GLN A 13 -14.01 -1.42 -3.29
C GLN A 13 -12.95 -0.80 -4.21
N ALA A 14 -12.04 0.02 -3.66
CA ALA A 14 -10.96 0.61 -4.42
C ALA A 14 -10.03 -0.47 -5.00
N LEU A 15 -9.59 -1.43 -4.18
CA LEU A 15 -8.78 -2.57 -4.62
C LEU A 15 -9.49 -3.39 -5.72
N TYR A 16 -10.77 -3.72 -5.52
CA TYR A 16 -11.55 -4.44 -6.53
C TYR A 16 -11.68 -3.68 -7.85
N SER A 17 -11.82 -2.35 -7.81
CA SER A 17 -11.88 -1.49 -8.99
C SER A 17 -10.56 -1.46 -9.78
N LEU A 18 -9.44 -1.70 -9.09
CA LEU A 18 -8.10 -1.84 -9.68
C LEU A 18 -7.82 -3.26 -10.20
N GLY A 19 -8.81 -4.16 -10.18
CA GLY A 19 -8.65 -5.55 -10.61
C GLY A 19 -8.01 -6.45 -9.55
N VAL A 20 -7.71 -5.95 -8.35
CA VAL A 20 -7.19 -6.77 -7.26
C VAL A 20 -8.27 -7.73 -6.78
N ARG A 21 -7.91 -8.99 -6.52
CA ARG A 21 -8.84 -10.03 -6.03
C ARG A 21 -8.21 -10.79 -4.88
N ALA A 22 -9.00 -11.08 -3.84
CA ALA A 22 -8.61 -12.07 -2.85
C ALA A 22 -8.50 -13.45 -3.51
N THR A 23 -7.49 -14.22 -3.12
CA THR A 23 -7.21 -15.53 -3.72
C THR A 23 -6.48 -16.43 -2.74
N GLU A 24 -6.33 -17.69 -3.11
CA GLU A 24 -5.51 -18.68 -2.42
C GLU A 24 -4.59 -19.35 -3.44
N LYS A 25 -3.30 -19.45 -3.11
CA LYS A 25 -2.28 -20.09 -3.94
C LYS A 25 -1.42 -20.99 -3.06
N ASP A 26 -1.29 -22.26 -3.43
CA ASP A 26 -0.49 -23.25 -2.69
C ASP A 26 -0.85 -23.34 -1.18
N GLY A 27 -2.15 -23.26 -0.88
CA GLY A 27 -2.68 -23.28 0.50
C GLY A 27 -2.48 -21.97 1.28
N ARG A 28 -1.97 -20.91 0.65
CA ARG A 28 -1.72 -19.60 1.27
C ARG A 28 -2.70 -18.57 0.74
N LYS A 29 -3.35 -17.86 1.67
CA LYS A 29 -4.28 -16.76 1.34
C LYS A 29 -3.52 -15.48 0.99
N GLY A 30 -4.06 -14.69 0.08
CA GLY A 30 -3.45 -13.45 -0.35
C GLY A 30 -4.29 -12.66 -1.34
N LEU A 31 -3.63 -11.77 -2.08
CA LEU A 31 -4.21 -10.94 -3.11
C LEU A 31 -3.52 -11.22 -4.45
N ASN A 32 -4.30 -11.34 -5.52
CA ASN A 32 -3.79 -11.21 -6.88
C ASN A 32 -3.91 -9.76 -7.32
N MET A 33 -2.77 -9.15 -7.64
CA MET A 33 -2.69 -7.78 -8.14
C MET A 33 -2.31 -7.80 -9.63
N PRO A 34 -3.09 -7.16 -10.52
CA PRO A 34 -2.73 -7.08 -11.93
C PRO A 34 -1.41 -6.32 -12.12
N ILE A 35 -0.55 -6.77 -13.02
CA ILE A 35 0.69 -6.08 -13.33
C ILE A 35 0.42 -5.02 -14.41
N PRO A 36 0.67 -3.72 -14.14
CA PRO A 36 0.50 -2.67 -15.15
C PRO A 36 1.31 -2.96 -16.41
N GLY A 37 0.67 -2.87 -17.58
CA GLY A 37 1.30 -3.11 -18.88
C GLY A 37 1.43 -4.59 -19.28
N LYS A 38 0.99 -5.54 -18.45
CA LYS A 38 1.02 -6.97 -18.76
C LYS A 38 -0.36 -7.62 -18.55
N PRO A 39 -1.27 -7.51 -19.55
CA PRO A 39 -2.61 -8.08 -19.44
C PRO A 39 -2.57 -9.59 -19.20
N GLY A 40 -3.34 -10.07 -18.22
CA GLY A 40 -3.39 -11.49 -17.85
C GLY A 40 -2.31 -11.95 -16.87
N GLU A 41 -1.30 -11.13 -16.58
CA GLU A 41 -0.30 -11.40 -15.54
C GLU A 41 -0.69 -10.78 -14.20
N PHE A 42 -0.51 -11.54 -13.12
CA PHE A 42 -0.82 -11.13 -11.76
C PHE A 42 0.34 -11.41 -10.82
N LEU A 43 0.59 -10.48 -9.91
CA LEU A 43 1.46 -10.69 -8.75
C LEU A 43 0.62 -11.23 -7.60
N PHE A 44 0.99 -12.41 -7.09
CA PHE A 44 0.43 -12.92 -5.84
C PHE A 44 1.14 -12.29 -4.65
N ILE A 45 0.39 -11.56 -3.83
CA ILE A 45 0.84 -10.97 -2.58
C ILE A 45 0.25 -11.79 -1.45
N GLN A 46 1.07 -12.60 -0.79
CA GLN A 46 0.67 -13.41 0.35
C GLN A 46 0.25 -12.52 1.52
N ALA A 47 -0.84 -12.87 2.21
CA ALA A 47 -1.18 -12.23 3.48
C ALA A 47 -0.14 -12.59 4.55
N SER A 48 0.35 -11.58 5.26
CA SER A 48 1.29 -11.75 6.36
C SER A 48 0.81 -10.94 7.57
N ASP A 49 0.96 -11.55 8.74
CA ASP A 49 0.78 -10.90 10.04
C ASP A 49 2.12 -10.46 10.66
N GLU A 50 3.24 -10.73 9.99
CA GLU A 50 4.58 -10.35 10.46
C GLU A 50 4.71 -8.83 10.59
N LYS A 51 5.55 -8.41 11.54
CA LYS A 51 5.83 -6.98 11.74
C LYS A 51 6.64 -6.46 10.55
N PRO A 52 6.15 -5.47 9.79
CA PRO A 52 6.90 -4.89 8.69
C PRO A 52 7.96 -3.90 9.19
N ASP A 53 9.03 -3.71 8.43
CA ASP A 53 10.07 -2.71 8.72
C ASP A 53 9.60 -1.27 8.46
N ALA A 54 8.69 -1.10 7.50
CA ALA A 54 8.08 0.18 7.18
C ALA A 54 6.68 -0.01 6.58
N ILE A 55 5.84 1.02 6.73
CA ILE A 55 4.55 1.13 6.07
C ILE A 55 4.66 2.19 4.98
N VAL A 56 4.41 1.79 3.73
CA VAL A 56 4.46 2.71 2.58
C VAL A 56 3.09 3.32 2.33
N ALA A 57 3.01 4.65 2.28
CA ALA A 57 1.78 5.41 2.10
C ALA A 57 1.91 6.45 0.97
N SER A 58 0.80 6.75 0.29
CA SER A 58 0.77 7.75 -0.79
C SER A 58 0.67 9.18 -0.23
N ASP A 59 1.39 10.12 -0.83
CA ASP A 59 1.23 11.57 -0.61
C ASP A 59 0.18 12.20 -1.54
N GLN A 60 -0.34 11.44 -2.50
CA GLN A 60 -1.31 11.93 -3.48
C GLN A 60 -2.73 11.91 -2.92
N LYS A 61 -3.46 13.02 -3.05
CA LYS A 61 -4.83 13.15 -2.53
C LYS A 61 -5.81 12.23 -3.26
N GLN A 62 -5.58 11.93 -4.54
CA GLN A 62 -6.45 11.06 -5.33
C GLN A 62 -6.46 9.60 -4.87
N ASP A 63 -5.38 9.13 -4.23
CA ASP A 63 -5.25 7.73 -3.77
C ASP A 63 -6.00 7.49 -2.45
N ARG A 64 -6.55 8.55 -1.88
CA ARG A 64 -7.28 8.52 -0.62
C ARG A 64 -8.58 7.73 -0.78
N VAL A 65 -8.74 6.67 -0.01
CA VAL A 65 -10.01 5.94 0.13
C VAL A 65 -10.89 6.52 1.25
N LYS A 66 -12.17 6.11 1.31
CA LYS A 66 -13.09 6.48 2.39
C LYS A 66 -12.51 6.05 3.75
N GLY A 67 -12.46 6.97 4.70
CA GLY A 67 -11.93 6.73 6.05
C GLY A 67 -10.40 6.84 6.18
N ALA A 68 -9.69 7.19 5.10
CA ALA A 68 -8.25 7.43 5.18
C ALA A 68 -7.93 8.68 6.02
N GLN A 69 -6.84 8.59 6.79
CA GLN A 69 -6.35 9.65 7.67
C GLN A 69 -5.01 10.22 7.17
N LYS A 70 -4.67 11.43 7.61
CA LYS A 70 -3.37 12.03 7.33
C LYS A 70 -2.38 11.66 8.42
N THR A 71 -1.15 11.35 8.02
CA THR A 71 0.02 11.32 8.90
C THR A 71 1.19 11.99 8.19
N ARG A 72 2.39 11.94 8.79
CA ARG A 72 3.63 12.44 8.20
C ARG A 72 4.58 11.30 7.91
N CYS A 73 5.21 11.35 6.75
CA CYS A 73 6.36 10.52 6.44
C CYS A 73 7.44 10.70 7.51
N ALA A 74 7.97 9.60 8.04
CA ALA A 74 9.03 9.61 9.04
C ALA A 74 10.30 10.28 8.51
N ASP A 75 10.63 10.04 7.24
CA ASP A 75 11.89 10.47 6.63
C ASP A 75 11.86 11.93 6.16
N CYS A 76 10.83 12.32 5.42
CA CYS A 76 10.78 13.64 4.77
C CYS A 76 9.69 14.57 5.30
N ARG A 77 8.94 14.14 6.32
CA ARG A 77 7.87 14.91 7.00
C ARG A 77 6.70 15.34 6.11
N ARG A 78 6.68 14.98 4.82
CA ARG A 78 5.55 15.22 3.91
C ARG A 78 4.28 14.54 4.43
N ARG A 79 3.13 15.15 4.13
CA ARG A 79 1.82 14.60 4.48
C ARG A 79 1.52 13.41 3.58
N VAL A 80 1.15 12.29 4.18
CA VAL A 80 0.74 11.06 3.50
C VAL A 80 -0.63 10.60 4.01
N TRP A 81 -1.32 9.82 3.20
CA TRP A 81 -2.64 9.27 3.49
C TRP A 81 -2.52 7.78 3.84
N ILE A 82 -3.06 7.39 4.98
CA ILE A 82 -3.10 6.00 5.44
C ILE A 82 -4.52 5.46 5.35
N SER A 83 -4.69 4.30 4.70
CA SER A 83 -5.98 3.62 4.57
C SER A 83 -6.48 3.11 5.93
N PRO A 84 -7.77 2.76 6.07
CA PRO A 84 -8.29 2.11 7.28
C PRO A 84 -7.50 0.87 7.70
N SER A 85 -7.13 -0.03 6.79
CA SER A 85 -6.31 -1.20 7.12
C SER A 85 -4.93 -0.80 7.64
N THR A 86 -4.33 0.24 7.05
CA THR A 86 -3.03 0.78 7.47
C THR A 86 -3.11 1.36 8.89
N GLN A 87 -4.23 2.00 9.25
CA GLN A 87 -4.46 2.50 10.60
C GLN A 87 -4.55 1.35 11.62
N VAL A 88 -5.11 0.21 11.24
CA VAL A 88 -5.13 -1.01 12.08
C VAL A 88 -3.71 -1.54 12.26
N MET A 89 -2.92 -1.62 11.18
CA MET A 89 -1.51 -2.03 11.25
C MET A 89 -0.67 -1.14 12.17
N LEU A 90 -0.86 0.18 12.11
CA LEU A 90 -0.18 1.13 12.99
C LEU A 90 -0.56 0.96 14.46
N LYS A 91 -1.83 0.66 14.75
CA LYS A 91 -2.27 0.36 16.12
C LYS A 91 -1.63 -0.93 16.64
N ARG A 92 -1.48 -1.94 15.78
CA ARG A 92 -0.83 -3.22 16.11
C ARG A 92 0.69 -3.05 16.29
N TYR A 93 1.31 -2.17 15.50
CA TYR A 93 2.76 -1.96 15.47
C TYR A 93 3.14 -0.46 15.56
N PRO A 94 2.99 0.18 16.75
CA PRO A 94 3.12 1.64 16.90
C PRO A 94 4.53 2.20 16.66
N GLY A 95 5.56 1.35 16.59
CA GLY A 95 6.94 1.75 16.30
C GLY A 95 7.36 1.63 14.83
N VAL A 96 6.48 1.14 13.95
CA VAL A 96 6.83 0.99 12.52
C VAL A 96 6.70 2.33 11.81
N PRO A 97 7.76 2.81 11.11
CA PRO A 97 7.72 4.09 10.42
C PRO A 97 6.76 4.05 9.23
N VAL A 98 5.92 5.08 9.11
CA VAL A 98 5.20 5.38 7.87
C VAL A 98 6.09 6.22 6.98
N ILE A 99 6.35 5.76 5.75
CA ILE A 99 7.16 6.47 4.76
C ILE A 99 6.39 6.69 3.46
N CYS A 100 6.74 7.72 2.70
CA CYS A 100 6.17 7.89 1.37
C CYS A 100 6.88 6.99 0.34
N ILE A 101 6.20 6.70 -0.78
CA ILE A 101 6.74 5.87 -1.88
C ILE A 101 8.12 6.37 -2.34
N ALA A 102 8.31 7.68 -2.49
CA ALA A 102 9.59 8.24 -2.90
C ALA A 102 10.73 7.99 -1.88
N CYS A 103 10.42 7.96 -0.57
CA CYS A 103 11.41 7.61 0.45
C CYS A 103 11.67 6.10 0.47
N PHE A 104 10.66 5.27 0.24
CA PHE A 104 10.83 3.82 0.10
C PHE A 104 11.79 3.48 -1.05
N VAL A 105 11.58 4.03 -2.24
CA VAL A 105 12.47 3.79 -3.40
C VAL A 105 13.91 4.16 -3.09
N LYS A 106 14.14 5.32 -2.45
CA LYS A 106 15.49 5.75 -2.04
C LYS A 106 16.16 4.81 -1.03
N ARG A 107 15.39 4.18 -0.13
CA ARG A 107 15.93 3.17 0.80
C ARG A 107 16.33 1.91 0.04
N ALA A 108 15.44 1.42 -0.83
CA ALA A 108 15.67 0.22 -1.61
C ALA A 108 16.81 0.35 -2.64
N GLU A 109 17.08 1.55 -3.16
CA GLU A 109 18.24 1.80 -4.03
C GLU A 109 19.56 1.73 -3.26
N LYS A 110 19.65 2.33 -2.07
CA LYS A 110 20.85 2.27 -1.22
C LYS A 110 21.21 0.86 -0.80
N GLU A 111 20.22 0.06 -0.42
CA GLU A 111 20.43 -1.35 -0.04
C GLU A 111 21.01 -2.19 -1.18
N LYS A 112 20.78 -1.81 -2.45
CA LYS A 112 21.38 -2.49 -3.61
C LYS A 112 22.81 -2.05 -3.92
N GLU A 113 23.21 -0.86 -3.48
CA GLU A 113 24.57 -0.35 -3.66
C GLU A 113 25.52 -0.88 -2.58
N GLU A 114 24.97 -1.31 -1.43
CA GLU A 114 25.71 -1.85 -0.29
C GLU A 114 25.87 -3.39 -0.33
N VAL A 115 25.36 -4.05 -1.38
CA VAL A 115 25.43 -5.51 -1.64
C VAL A 115 26.23 -5.77 -2.91
#